data_AF-A0A2N2JAT4-F1
#
_entry.id   AF-A0A2N2JAT4-F1
#
_cell.length_a   1.000
_cell.length_b   1.000
_cell.length_c   1.000
_cell.angle_alpha   90.00
_cell.angle_beta   90.00
_cell.angle_gamma   90.00
#
_symmetry.space_group_name_H-M   'P 1'
#
loop_
_entity.id
_entity.type
_entity.pdbx_description
1 polymer ?
#
loop_
_entity_poly.entity_id
_entity_poly.type
_entity_poly.pdbx_seq_one_letter_code
_entity_poly.pdbx_strand_id
1 'polypeptide(L)'
;GRARWREALAALPAEGPEAPLSTEARAGLAQETEGWLDALDADLTHRVMEGRIRHLHGDLRLEHIYLTDPVGVIDPAEDGDDFHWSDTAEDIAALTLELAALGLGDLATEAANRYAGASWDRTLTKVLPLFQRLVAVRRAAAELALAAHVPAHDRPACVARARFFTALALRQHL
;
A
#
# COMPACT_ATOMS: atom_id res chain seq x y z
N GLY A 1 4.80 -2.85 -9.22
CA GLY A 1 6.08 -3.26 -9.82
C GLY A 1 7.26 -2.54 -9.18
N ARG A 2 8.50 -2.99 -9.44
CA ARG A 2 9.74 -2.46 -8.82
C ARG A 2 9.99 -0.97 -9.11
N ALA A 3 9.59 -0.48 -10.28
CA ALA A 3 9.67 0.95 -10.60
C ALA A 3 8.81 1.80 -9.63
N ARG A 4 7.52 1.45 -9.47
CA ARG A 4 6.59 2.11 -8.53
C ARG A 4 7.09 2.07 -7.08
N TRP A 5 7.71 0.96 -6.68
CA TRP A 5 8.36 0.85 -5.37
C TRP A 5 9.45 1.91 -5.19
N ARG A 6 10.40 1.96 -6.12
CA ARG A 6 11.54 2.88 -6.06
C ARG A 6 11.12 4.34 -6.14
N GLU A 7 10.12 4.64 -6.97
CA GLU A 7 9.51 5.97 -7.06
C GLU A 7 8.90 6.40 -5.73
N ALA A 8 8.05 5.56 -5.13
CA ALA A 8 7.42 5.85 -3.85
C ALA A 8 8.46 6.04 -2.73
N LEU A 9 9.51 5.20 -2.70
CA LEU A 9 10.60 5.34 -1.74
C LEU A 9 11.40 6.63 -1.98
N ALA A 10 11.68 6.98 -3.24
CA ALA A 10 12.42 8.19 -3.61
C ALA A 10 11.65 9.48 -3.24
N ALA A 11 10.32 9.44 -3.28
CA ALA A 11 9.46 10.55 -2.87
C ALA A 11 9.51 10.84 -1.36
N LEU A 12 9.97 9.89 -0.53
CA LEU A 12 10.24 10.17 0.87
C LEU A 12 11.54 10.98 1.01
N PRO A 13 11.62 12.02 1.85
CA PRO A 13 12.86 12.70 2.16
C PRO A 13 13.82 11.75 2.91
N ALA A 14 15.10 11.76 2.53
CA ALA A 14 16.11 10.90 3.14
C ALA A 14 16.57 11.41 4.51
N GLU A 15 16.52 12.73 4.71
CA GLU A 15 17.01 13.42 5.90
C GLU A 15 16.14 14.65 6.20
N GLY A 16 16.36 15.25 7.37
CA GLY A 16 15.69 16.47 7.81
C GLY A 16 14.49 16.24 8.73
N PRO A 17 13.90 17.32 9.26
CA PRO A 17 12.88 17.27 10.31
C PRO A 17 11.55 16.65 9.86
N GLU A 18 11.28 16.63 8.56
CA GLU A 18 10.08 16.02 7.96
C GLU A 18 10.34 14.59 7.43
N ALA A 19 11.57 14.06 7.56
CA ALA A 19 11.87 12.68 7.20
C ALA A 19 11.02 11.70 8.02
N PRO A 20 10.29 10.76 7.36
CA PRO A 20 9.44 9.80 8.05
C PRO A 20 10.20 8.55 8.51
N LEU A 21 11.47 8.41 8.11
CA LEU A 21 12.36 7.30 8.42
C LEU A 21 13.75 7.85 8.73
N SER A 22 14.50 7.15 9.60
CA SER A 22 15.95 7.38 9.71
C SER A 22 16.66 6.85 8.45
N THR A 23 17.86 7.34 8.17
CA THR A 23 18.70 6.87 7.05
C THR A 23 18.91 5.35 7.12
N GLU A 24 19.16 4.81 8.31
CA GLU A 24 19.31 3.37 8.55
C GLU A 24 18.01 2.60 8.28
N ALA A 25 16.88 3.04 8.84
CA ALA A 25 15.59 2.37 8.65
C ALA A 25 15.15 2.40 7.17
N ARG A 26 15.42 3.50 6.46
CA ARG A 26 15.17 3.62 5.03
C ARG A 26 16.02 2.63 4.23
N ALA A 27 17.32 2.54 4.52
CA ALA A 27 18.22 1.61 3.85
C ALA A 27 17.81 0.15 4.09
N GLY A 28 17.47 -0.20 5.34
CA GLY A 28 16.97 -1.52 5.70
C GLY A 28 15.66 -1.87 4.98
N LEU A 29 14.68 -0.95 5.00
CA LEU A 29 13.41 -1.12 4.28
C LEU A 29 13.63 -1.31 2.77
N ALA A 30 14.54 -0.53 2.17
CA ALA A 30 14.90 -0.65 0.76
C ALA A 30 15.48 -2.02 0.43
N GLN A 31 16.51 -2.43 1.18
CA GLN A 31 17.19 -3.70 0.97
C GLN A 31 16.25 -4.89 1.15
N GLU A 32 15.47 -4.90 2.23
CA GLU A 32 14.55 -6.00 2.52
C GLU A 32 13.44 -6.09 1.47
N THR A 33 12.84 -4.96 1.06
CA THR A 33 11.77 -4.96 0.05
C THR A 33 12.27 -5.39 -1.33
N GLU A 34 13.49 -5.00 -1.72
CA GLU A 34 14.09 -5.49 -2.97
C GLU A 34 14.35 -7.00 -2.89
N GLY A 35 14.82 -7.52 -1.75
CA GLY A 35 14.98 -8.96 -1.52
C GLY A 35 13.66 -9.73 -1.54
N TRP A 36 12.58 -9.13 -1.04
CA TRP A 36 11.22 -9.69 -1.12
C TRP A 36 10.69 -9.76 -2.54
N LEU A 37 10.92 -8.69 -3.33
CA LEU A 37 10.57 -8.67 -4.75
C LEU A 37 11.33 -9.76 -5.53
N ASP A 38 12.60 -10.01 -5.19
CA ASP A 38 13.38 -11.10 -5.78
C ASP A 38 12.84 -12.47 -5.35
N ALA A 39 12.54 -12.65 -4.06
CA ALA A 39 12.04 -13.92 -3.53
C ALA A 39 10.64 -14.30 -4.05
N LEU A 40 9.81 -13.31 -4.35
CA LEU A 40 8.45 -13.49 -4.88
C LEU A 40 8.36 -13.39 -6.40
N ASP A 41 9.47 -13.23 -7.13
CA ASP A 41 9.45 -12.99 -8.59
C ASP A 41 8.66 -14.07 -9.35
N ALA A 42 8.86 -15.34 -9.00
CA ALA A 42 8.13 -16.46 -9.59
C ALA A 42 6.63 -16.43 -9.26
N ASP A 43 6.27 -16.08 -8.02
CA ASP A 43 4.87 -15.96 -7.60
C ASP A 43 4.17 -14.81 -8.32
N LEU A 44 4.81 -13.65 -8.39
CA LEU A 44 4.30 -12.47 -9.10
C LEU A 44 4.13 -12.78 -10.60
N THR A 45 5.09 -13.47 -11.21
CA THR A 45 4.99 -13.92 -12.61
C THR A 45 3.83 -14.89 -12.81
N HIS A 46 3.65 -15.86 -11.90
CA HIS A 46 2.53 -16.79 -11.95
C HIS A 46 1.18 -16.06 -11.86
N ARG A 47 1.08 -15.03 -11.01
CA ARG A 47 -0.13 -14.21 -10.87
C ARG A 47 -0.47 -13.43 -12.14
N VAL A 48 0.53 -13.01 -12.93
CA VAL A 48 0.30 -12.47 -14.28
C VAL A 48 -0.36 -13.53 -15.18
N MET A 49 0.17 -14.76 -15.18
CA MET A 49 -0.38 -15.87 -15.98
C MET A 49 -1.80 -16.26 -15.55
N GLU A 50 -2.14 -16.14 -14.27
CA GLU A 50 -3.49 -16.34 -13.74
C GLU A 50 -4.47 -15.19 -14.07
N GLY A 51 -4.01 -14.11 -14.72
CA GLY A 51 -4.85 -12.96 -15.04
C GLY A 51 -5.25 -12.14 -13.81
N ARG A 52 -4.37 -12.08 -12.80
CA ARG A 52 -4.55 -11.28 -11.58
C ARG A 52 -4.21 -9.80 -11.77
N ILE A 53 -3.67 -9.43 -12.94
CA ILE A 53 -3.47 -8.03 -13.30
C ILE A 53 -4.80 -7.48 -13.82
N ARG A 54 -5.37 -6.52 -13.10
CA ARG A 54 -6.69 -5.95 -13.39
C ARG A 54 -6.64 -4.44 -13.25
N HIS A 55 -7.64 -3.78 -13.81
CA HIS A 55 -7.93 -2.38 -13.53
C HIS A 55 -8.47 -2.27 -12.10
N LEU A 56 -7.68 -1.65 -11.23
CA LEU A 56 -7.92 -1.54 -9.79
C LEU A 56 -8.52 -0.17 -9.45
N HIS A 57 -8.94 -0.02 -8.19
CA HIS A 57 -9.23 1.29 -7.62
C HIS A 57 -7.94 2.13 -7.49
N GLY A 58 -6.82 1.50 -7.13
CA GLY A 58 -5.49 2.13 -7.12
C GLY A 58 -5.16 2.98 -5.89
N ASP A 59 -6.18 3.46 -5.17
CA ASP A 59 -6.06 4.23 -3.93
C ASP A 59 -7.10 3.85 -2.85
N LEU A 60 -7.67 2.64 -2.88
CA LEU A 60 -8.80 2.26 -2.02
C LEU A 60 -8.63 2.63 -0.53
N ARG A 61 -9.45 3.57 -0.04
CA ARG A 61 -9.53 3.99 1.37
C ARG A 61 -10.86 3.58 1.97
N LEU A 62 -10.94 3.46 3.29
CA LEU A 62 -12.22 3.20 3.96
C LEU A 62 -13.25 4.30 3.71
N GLU A 63 -12.81 5.56 3.56
CA GLU A 63 -13.68 6.69 3.23
C GLU A 63 -14.30 6.61 1.81
N HIS A 64 -13.75 5.76 0.94
CA HIS A 64 -14.28 5.49 -0.39
C HIS A 64 -15.26 4.30 -0.41
N ILE A 65 -15.48 3.63 0.73
CA ILE A 65 -16.38 2.49 0.86
C ILE A 65 -17.66 2.93 1.56
N TYR A 66 -18.76 2.88 0.84
CA TYR A 66 -20.09 3.22 1.32
C TYR A 66 -20.89 1.95 1.57
N LEU A 67 -21.35 1.77 2.81
CA LEU A 67 -22.13 0.59 3.25
C LEU A 67 -23.59 0.69 2.79
N THR A 68 -23.79 0.66 1.47
CA THR A 68 -25.09 0.53 0.78
C THR A 68 -25.38 -0.93 0.41
N ASP A 69 -26.54 -1.22 -0.18
CA ASP A 69 -26.86 -2.52 -0.77
C ASP A 69 -27.12 -2.37 -2.29
N PRO A 70 -26.18 -2.78 -3.16
CA PRO A 70 -24.86 -3.34 -2.86
C PRO A 70 -23.88 -2.30 -2.29
N VAL A 71 -22.79 -2.74 -1.68
CA VAL A 71 -21.71 -1.85 -1.19
C VAL A 71 -21.19 -1.00 -2.36
N GLY A 72 -21.13 0.31 -2.14
CA GLY A 72 -20.58 1.27 -3.09
C GLY A 72 -19.08 1.46 -2.85
N VAL A 73 -18.30 1.43 -3.92
CA VAL A 73 -16.89 1.81 -3.90
C VAL A 73 -16.71 2.93 -4.94
N ILE A 74 -16.28 4.10 -4.48
CA ILE A 74 -16.24 5.33 -5.29
C ILE A 74 -14.83 5.91 -5.34
N ASP A 75 -14.66 6.99 -6.11
CA ASP A 75 -13.39 7.73 -6.21
C ASP A 75 -12.16 6.85 -6.54
N PRO A 76 -12.24 6.02 -7.61
CA PRO A 76 -11.03 5.39 -8.13
C PRO A 76 -10.05 6.50 -8.52
N ALA A 77 -8.76 6.34 -8.20
CA ALA A 77 -7.78 7.36 -8.54
C ALA A 77 -7.89 7.69 -10.04
N GLU A 78 -7.95 8.96 -10.45
CA GLU A 78 -8.21 9.32 -11.86
C GLU A 78 -6.93 9.59 -12.67
N ASP A 79 -5.75 9.51 -12.05
CA ASP A 79 -4.49 9.92 -12.68
C ASP A 79 -3.86 8.83 -13.58
N GLY A 80 -4.10 8.92 -14.90
CA GLY A 80 -3.25 8.40 -15.98
C GLY A 80 -3.23 6.88 -16.21
N ASP A 81 -3.55 6.46 -17.44
CA ASP A 81 -3.77 5.09 -17.99
C ASP A 81 -2.92 3.89 -17.47
N ASP A 82 -1.77 4.11 -16.84
CA ASP A 82 -0.83 3.05 -16.43
C ASP A 82 -0.83 2.75 -14.91
N PHE A 83 -1.43 3.60 -14.06
CA PHE A 83 -1.38 3.41 -12.60
C PHE A 83 -2.41 2.42 -12.05
N HIS A 84 -3.40 2.06 -12.86
CA HIS A 84 -4.56 1.26 -12.45
C HIS A 84 -4.42 -0.21 -12.77
N TRP A 85 -3.52 -0.58 -13.68
CA TRP A 85 -3.25 -1.96 -14.01
C TRP A 85 -2.19 -2.53 -13.07
N SER A 86 -2.64 -3.26 -12.06
CA SER A 86 -1.75 -3.94 -11.12
C SER A 86 -2.36 -5.25 -10.64
N ASP A 87 -1.61 -5.96 -9.81
CA ASP A 87 -2.09 -7.15 -9.16
C ASP A 87 -3.24 -6.83 -8.21
N THR A 88 -4.35 -7.55 -8.31
CA THR A 88 -5.51 -7.42 -7.41
C THR A 88 -5.19 -7.46 -5.92
N ALA A 89 -4.05 -8.04 -5.52
CA ALA A 89 -3.56 -8.00 -4.14
C ALA A 89 -3.35 -6.57 -3.62
N GLU A 90 -3.15 -5.58 -4.50
CA GLU A 90 -2.88 -4.20 -4.14
C GLU A 90 -4.08 -3.47 -3.50
N ASP A 91 -5.29 -3.62 -4.05
CA ASP A 91 -6.50 -3.03 -3.45
C ASP A 91 -6.82 -3.71 -2.10
N ILE A 92 -6.60 -5.02 -2.00
CA ILE A 92 -6.79 -5.75 -0.73
C ILE A 92 -5.74 -5.37 0.29
N ALA A 93 -4.50 -5.15 -0.13
CA ALA A 93 -3.47 -4.59 0.72
C ALA A 93 -3.85 -3.20 1.23
N ALA A 94 -4.45 -2.34 0.39
CA ALA A 94 -4.93 -1.03 0.82
C ALA A 94 -6.06 -1.14 1.86
N LEU A 95 -7.09 -1.94 1.60
CA LEU A 95 -8.18 -2.16 2.56
C LEU A 95 -7.67 -2.69 3.91
N THR A 96 -6.83 -3.72 3.87
CA THR A 96 -6.31 -4.37 5.09
C THR A 96 -5.34 -3.47 5.85
N LEU A 97 -4.57 -2.63 5.16
CA LEU A 97 -3.71 -1.62 5.78
C LEU A 97 -4.54 -0.55 6.50
N GLU A 98 -5.63 -0.07 5.90
CA GLU A 98 -6.54 0.90 6.53
C GLU A 98 -7.22 0.32 7.78
N LEU A 99 -7.68 -0.94 7.70
CA LEU A 99 -8.24 -1.64 8.87
C LEU A 99 -7.21 -1.83 9.98
N ALA A 100 -5.98 -2.23 9.63
CA ALA A 100 -4.89 -2.36 10.58
C ALA A 100 -4.51 -0.99 11.20
N ALA A 101 -4.58 0.09 10.43
CA ALA A 101 -4.34 1.44 10.91
C ALA A 101 -5.34 1.88 11.99
N LEU A 102 -6.57 1.37 11.93
CA LEU A 102 -7.61 1.58 12.94
C LEU A 102 -7.53 0.59 14.13
N GLY A 103 -6.52 -0.28 14.17
CA GLY A 103 -6.39 -1.33 15.19
C GLY A 103 -7.32 -2.53 14.98
N LEU A 104 -7.94 -2.66 13.80
CA LEU A 104 -8.90 -3.70 13.47
C LEU A 104 -8.23 -4.88 12.74
N GLY A 105 -7.15 -5.42 13.34
CA GLY A 105 -6.34 -6.49 12.73
C GLY A 105 -7.14 -7.75 12.39
N ASP A 106 -8.04 -8.19 13.27
CA ASP A 106 -8.88 -9.37 13.03
C ASP A 106 -9.80 -9.17 11.82
N LEU A 107 -10.34 -7.95 11.63
CA LEU A 107 -11.15 -7.62 10.46
C LEU A 107 -10.30 -7.53 9.19
N ALA A 108 -9.06 -7.04 9.27
CA ALA A 108 -8.13 -7.05 8.15
C ALA A 108 -7.84 -8.49 7.67
N THR A 109 -7.59 -9.42 8.61
CA THR A 109 -7.38 -10.83 8.30
C THR A 109 -8.63 -11.47 7.69
N GLU A 110 -9.81 -11.23 8.28
CA GLU A 110 -11.07 -11.76 7.74
C GLU A 110 -11.38 -11.21 6.34
N ALA A 111 -11.13 -9.92 6.09
CA ALA A 111 -11.31 -9.31 4.78
C ALA A 111 -10.41 -9.97 3.71
N ALA A 112 -9.13 -10.17 4.02
CA ALA A 112 -8.21 -10.86 3.13
C ALA A 112 -8.65 -12.31 2.83
N ASN A 113 -9.06 -13.05 3.86
CA ASN A 113 -9.52 -14.44 3.72
C ASN A 113 -10.79 -14.54 2.88
N ARG A 114 -11.78 -13.66 3.12
CA ARG A 114 -13.01 -13.61 2.33
C ARG A 114 -12.74 -13.28 0.87
N TYR A 115 -11.88 -12.30 0.62
CA TYR A 115 -11.49 -11.97 -0.75
C TYR A 115 -10.80 -13.14 -1.43
N ALA A 116 -9.82 -13.79 -0.77
CA ALA A 116 -9.14 -14.97 -1.30
C ALA A 116 -10.13 -16.10 -1.63
N GLY A 117 -11.10 -16.36 -0.76
CA GLY A 117 -12.14 -17.37 -0.98
C GLY A 117 -13.05 -17.03 -2.16
N ALA A 118 -13.56 -15.79 -2.22
CA ALA A 118 -14.47 -15.36 -3.28
C ALA A 118 -13.80 -15.27 -4.66
N SER A 119 -12.53 -14.88 -4.70
CA SER A 119 -11.73 -14.74 -5.95
C SER A 119 -10.93 -15.99 -6.31
N TRP A 120 -11.06 -17.07 -5.53
CA TRP A 120 -10.26 -18.28 -5.65
C TRP A 120 -8.75 -17.99 -5.69
N ASP A 121 -8.30 -16.96 -4.98
CA ASP A 121 -6.90 -16.56 -4.90
C ASP A 121 -6.16 -17.30 -3.80
N ARG A 122 -5.66 -18.48 -4.14
CA ARG A 122 -4.89 -19.32 -3.21
C ARG A 122 -3.49 -18.76 -2.90
N THR A 123 -3.00 -17.80 -3.68
CA THR A 123 -1.66 -17.24 -3.51
C THR A 123 -1.66 -15.84 -2.90
N LEU A 124 -2.84 -15.25 -2.68
CA LEU A 124 -2.99 -13.91 -2.11
C LEU A 124 -2.22 -13.74 -0.80
N THR A 125 -2.44 -14.63 0.16
CA THR A 125 -1.85 -14.53 1.50
C THR A 125 -0.32 -14.53 1.46
N LYS A 126 0.29 -15.16 0.45
CA LYS A 126 1.73 -15.19 0.25
C LYS A 126 2.30 -13.85 -0.22
N VAL A 127 1.60 -13.15 -1.11
CA VAL A 127 2.06 -11.87 -1.68
C VAL A 127 1.54 -10.64 -0.92
N LEU A 128 0.48 -10.80 -0.12
CA LEU A 128 -0.20 -9.70 0.57
C LEU A 128 0.74 -8.85 1.45
N PRO A 129 1.69 -9.42 2.24
CA PRO A 129 2.58 -8.59 3.06
C PRO A 129 3.47 -7.66 2.23
N LEU A 130 3.94 -8.12 1.07
CA LEU A 130 4.67 -7.28 0.12
C LEU A 130 3.77 -6.12 -0.34
N PHE A 131 2.56 -6.39 -0.81
CA PHE A 131 1.65 -5.34 -1.28
C PHE A 131 1.25 -4.36 -0.17
N GLN A 132 1.02 -4.83 1.06
CA GLN A 132 0.74 -3.97 2.22
C GLN A 132 1.91 -3.02 2.48
N ARG A 133 3.14 -3.51 2.42
CA ARG A 133 4.35 -2.68 2.55
C ARG A 133 4.45 -1.63 1.43
N LEU A 134 4.22 -2.04 0.18
CA LEU A 134 4.26 -1.13 -0.97
C LEU A 134 3.18 -0.04 -0.87
N VAL A 135 1.94 -0.40 -0.48
CA VAL A 135 0.86 0.55 -0.25
C VAL A 135 1.23 1.51 0.88
N ALA A 136 1.74 1.01 2.01
CA ALA A 136 2.09 1.84 3.15
C ALA A 136 3.14 2.91 2.80
N VAL A 137 4.16 2.56 2.00
CA VAL A 137 5.14 3.56 1.54
C VAL A 137 4.53 4.56 0.57
N ARG A 138 3.63 4.13 -0.34
CA ARG A 138 2.90 5.06 -1.21
C ARG A 138 2.00 6.01 -0.41
N ARG A 139 1.28 5.51 0.60
CA ARG A 139 0.49 6.35 1.51
C ARG A 139 1.37 7.39 2.18
N ALA A 140 2.53 6.98 2.71
CA ALA A 140 3.47 7.92 3.32
C ALA A 140 3.96 9.00 2.34
N ALA A 141 4.27 8.62 1.10
CA ALA A 141 4.67 9.57 0.06
C ALA A 141 3.53 10.55 -0.29
N ALA A 142 2.30 10.07 -0.40
CA ALA A 142 1.13 10.89 -0.68
C ALA A 142 0.84 11.90 0.45
N GLU A 143 0.99 11.50 1.71
CA GLU A 143 0.87 12.43 2.86
C GLU A 143 1.91 13.55 2.81
N LEU A 144 3.15 13.25 2.42
CA LEU A 144 4.19 14.29 2.29
C LEU A 144 3.97 15.18 1.06
N ALA A 145 3.45 14.63 -0.04
CA ALA A 145 3.03 15.43 -1.18
C ALA A 145 1.89 16.38 -0.80
N LEU A 146 0.93 15.93 0.00
CA LEU A 146 -0.15 16.76 0.55
C LEU A 146 0.42 17.86 1.46
N ALA A 147 1.42 17.56 2.29
CA ALA A 147 2.08 18.54 3.16
C ALA A 147 2.65 19.75 2.39
N ALA A 148 3.01 19.58 1.11
CA ALA A 148 3.47 20.68 0.27
C ALA A 148 2.37 21.67 -0.16
N HIS A 149 1.10 21.26 -0.08
CA HIS A 149 -0.05 21.99 -0.61
C HIS A 149 -1.03 22.49 0.47
N VAL A 150 -0.82 22.10 1.73
CA VAL A 150 -1.64 22.53 2.88
C VAL A 150 -1.00 23.72 3.62
N PRO A 151 -1.79 24.50 4.39
CA PRO A 151 -1.26 25.54 5.26
C PRO A 151 -0.15 25.04 6.21
N ALA A 152 0.79 25.92 6.55
CA ALA A 152 1.94 25.55 7.39
C ALA A 152 1.57 24.92 8.74
N HIS A 153 0.42 25.28 9.31
CA HIS A 153 -0.06 24.72 10.57
C HIS A 153 -0.58 23.28 10.46
N ASP A 154 -0.96 22.82 9.26
CA ASP A 154 -1.47 21.47 9.01
C ASP A 154 -0.37 20.49 8.57
N ARG A 155 0.78 21.01 8.10
CA ARG A 155 1.94 20.19 7.70
C ARG A 155 2.37 19.15 8.74
N PRO A 156 2.44 19.46 10.05
CA PRO A 156 2.85 18.48 11.06
C PRO A 156 1.94 17.25 11.11
N ALA A 157 0.64 17.40 10.83
CA ALA A 157 -0.31 16.29 10.80
C ALA A 157 -0.03 15.35 9.62
N CYS A 158 0.25 15.91 8.43
CA CYS A 158 0.63 15.14 7.25
C CYS A 158 1.94 14.36 7.49
N VAL A 159 2.96 15.01 8.07
CA VAL A 159 4.23 14.36 8.43
C VAL A 159 4.03 13.25 9.46
N ALA A 160 3.15 13.45 10.45
CA ALA A 160 2.81 12.43 11.43
C ALA A 160 2.12 11.22 10.79
N ARG A 161 1.20 11.44 9.84
CA ARG A 161 0.57 10.36 9.06
C ARG A 161 1.59 9.63 8.19
N ALA A 162 2.52 10.35 7.56
CA ALA A 162 3.61 9.74 6.79
C ALA A 162 4.48 8.81 7.65
N ARG A 163 4.87 9.27 8.85
CA ARG A 163 5.60 8.46 9.84
C ARG A 163 4.83 7.23 10.31
N PHE A 164 3.53 7.38 10.49
CA PHE A 164 2.67 6.28 10.89
C PHE A 164 2.66 5.19 9.82
N PHE A 165 2.47 5.55 8.55
CA PHE A 165 2.47 4.59 7.46
C PHE A 165 3.85 3.94 7.22
N THR A 166 4.96 4.68 7.34
CA THR A 166 6.30 4.07 7.27
C THR A 166 6.56 3.10 8.43
N ALA A 167 6.04 3.38 9.62
CA ALA A 167 6.08 2.45 10.73
C ALA A 167 5.26 1.17 10.48
N LEU A 168 4.10 1.27 9.81
CA LEU A 168 3.34 0.10 9.37
C LEU A 168 4.07 -0.71 8.29
N ALA A 169 4.77 -0.04 7.37
CA ALA A 169 5.57 -0.71 6.34
C ALA A 169 6.68 -1.59 6.95
N LEU A 170 7.34 -1.09 7.99
CA LEU A 170 8.40 -1.79 8.74
C LEU A 170 7.90 -3.00 9.55
N ARG A 171 6.60 -3.06 9.87
CA ARG A 171 5.98 -4.18 10.62
C ARG A 171 5.51 -5.33 9.73
N GLN A 172 5.50 -5.15 8.42
CA GLN A 172 5.16 -6.23 7.50
C GLN A 172 6.33 -7.21 7.48
N HIS A 173 6.03 -8.50 7.36
CA HIS A 173 7.01 -9.57 7.18
C HIS A 173 6.49 -10.59 6.15
N LEU A 174 7.38 -11.12 5.29
CA LEU A 174 7.09 -12.25 4.39
C LEU A 174 7.11 -13.59 5.11
#